data_AF-A0A2S8NU29-F1
#
_entry.id   AF-A0A2S8NU29-F1
#
_cell.length_a   1.000
_cell.length_b   1.000
_cell.length_c   1.000
_cell.angle_alpha   90.00
_cell.angle_beta   90.00
_cell.angle_gamma   90.00
#
_symmetry.space_group_name_H-M   'P 1'
#
loop_
_entity.id
_entity.type
_entity.pdbx_description
1 polymer ?
#
loop_
_entity_poly.entity_id
_entity_poly.type
_entity_poly.pdbx_seq_one_letter_code
_entity_poly.pdbx_strand_id
1 'polypeptide(L)'
;MENGNLNAYPDLIVYKNDGIIQLVEFERIRKTPERFRKKLDGLRKYYKDNYQVHWITPTQTLSNWIENQINNYAWQELDTYKIWNTQ
;
A
#
# COMPACT_ATOMS: atom_id res chain seq x y z
N MET A 1 0.71 15.29 13.85
CA MET A 1 0.09 14.04 13.36
C MET A 1 0.05 13.09 14.55
N GLU A 2 -1.13 12.65 14.98
CA GLU A 2 -1.21 11.64 16.02
C GLU A 2 -0.65 10.32 15.46
N ASN A 3 0.25 9.70 16.23
CA ASN A 3 0.97 8.47 15.93
C ASN A 3 0.01 7.25 15.93
N GLY A 4 -0.97 7.27 15.02
CA GLY A 4 -1.95 6.22 14.81
C GLY A 4 -1.30 4.95 14.27
N ASN A 5 -0.63 4.22 15.15
CA ASN A 5 -0.24 2.81 15.01
C ASN A 5 0.57 2.45 13.75
N LEU A 6 1.58 3.26 13.40
CA LEU A 6 2.63 2.89 12.43
C LEU A 6 3.31 1.55 12.78
N ASN A 7 3.24 1.10 14.04
CA ASN A 7 3.68 -0.23 14.46
C ASN A 7 3.01 -1.39 13.69
N ALA A 8 1.82 -1.18 13.11
CA ALA A 8 1.16 -2.16 12.26
C ALA A 8 1.84 -2.31 10.88
N TYR A 9 2.72 -1.38 10.53
CA TYR A 9 3.40 -1.29 9.24
C TYR A 9 4.92 -1.12 9.45
N PRO A 10 5.60 -2.16 9.96
CA PRO A 10 7.03 -2.06 10.30
C PRO A 10 7.93 -1.80 9.09
N ASP A 11 7.48 -2.16 7.88
CA ASP A 11 8.18 -1.93 6.63
C ASP A 11 7.73 -0.65 5.90
N LEU A 12 6.83 0.17 6.48
CA LEU A 12 6.31 1.36 5.81
C LEU A 12 7.27 2.54 5.92
N ILE A 13 7.73 3.04 4.78
CA ILE A 13 8.49 4.30 4.69
C ILE A 13 7.54 5.40 4.24
N VAL A 14 7.54 6.53 4.95
CA VAL A 14 6.70 7.69 4.67
C VAL A 14 7.57 8.90 4.36
N TYR A 15 7.35 9.54 3.22
CA TYR A 15 7.97 10.82 2.91
C TYR A 15 7.02 11.72 2.09
N LYS A 16 7.26 13.02 2.14
CA LYS A 16 6.44 14.00 1.42
C LYS A 16 7.20 14.49 0.21
N ASN A 17 6.57 14.45 -0.96
CA ASN A 17 7.12 15.02 -2.19
C ASN A 17 6.03 15.84 -2.91
N ASP A 18 6.32 17.10 -3.24
CA ASP A 18 5.42 17.98 -4.00
C ASP A 18 3.97 18.04 -3.49
N GLY A 19 3.79 18.00 -2.16
CA GLY A 19 2.45 18.03 -1.54
C GLY A 19 1.73 16.68 -1.51
N ILE A 20 2.27 15.64 -2.13
CA ILE A 20 1.78 14.25 -2.09
C ILE A 20 2.55 13.48 -1.02
N ILE A 21 1.82 12.68 -0.22
CA ILE A 21 2.42 11.74 0.72
C ILE A 21 2.77 10.45 -0.01
N GLN A 22 4.05 10.12 -0.08
CA GLN A 22 4.53 8.86 -0.65
C GLN A 22 4.71 7.83 0.47
N LEU A 23 4.09 6.68 0.29
CA LEU A 23 4.08 5.54 1.20
C LEU A 23 4.75 4.37 0.49
N VAL A 24 5.81 3.80 1.03
CA VAL A 24 6.48 2.63 0.44
C VAL A 24 6.28 1.44 1.33
N GLU A 25 5.64 0.39 0.81
CA GLU A 25 5.28 -0.82 1.54
C GLU A 25 5.96 -2.04 0.93
N PHE A 26 6.70 -2.78 1.75
CA PHE A 26 7.36 -4.03 1.33
C PHE A 26 6.48 -5.23 1.68
N GLU A 27 5.95 -5.88 0.66
CA GLU A 27 5.14 -7.10 0.83
C GLU A 27 5.97 -8.30 0.39
N ARG A 28 6.46 -9.05 1.38
CA ARG A 28 7.35 -10.21 1.14
C ARG A 28 6.59 -11.52 1.00
N ILE A 29 5.39 -11.60 1.58
CA ILE A 29 4.57 -12.82 1.64
C ILE A 29 3.11 -12.50 1.34
N ARG A 30 2.41 -13.47 0.72
CA ARG A 30 0.97 -13.36 0.49
C ARG A 30 0.22 -13.44 1.81
N LYS A 31 -0.60 -12.42 2.09
CA LYS A 31 -1.54 -12.41 3.22
C LYS A 31 -2.88 -13.01 2.81
N THR A 32 -3.70 -13.37 3.79
CA THR A 32 -5.13 -13.63 3.54
C THR A 32 -5.78 -12.36 2.96
N PRO A 33 -6.70 -12.45 2.00
CA PRO A 33 -7.40 -11.30 1.42
C PRO A 33 -7.96 -10.33 2.47
N GLU A 34 -8.57 -10.84 3.55
CA GLU A 34 -9.13 -10.01 4.62
C GLU A 34 -8.06 -9.16 5.34
N ARG A 35 -6.90 -9.76 5.64
CA ARG A 35 -5.77 -9.03 6.26
C ARG A 35 -5.23 -7.95 5.32
N PHE A 36 -5.14 -8.24 4.02
CA PHE A 36 -4.69 -7.24 3.04
C PHE A 36 -5.69 -6.09 2.91
N ARG A 37 -6.98 -6.40 2.88
CA ARG A 37 -8.06 -5.40 2.89
C ARG A 37 -8.01 -4.49 4.12
N LYS A 38 -7.87 -5.06 5.33
CA LYS A 38 -7.72 -4.27 6.56
C LYS A 38 -6.53 -3.31 6.51
N LYS A 39 -5.43 -3.72 5.86
CA LYS A 39 -4.26 -2.87 5.63
C LYS A 39 -4.58 -1.72 4.67
N LEU A 40 -5.21 -2.00 3.53
CA LEU A 40 -5.67 -0.96 2.60
C LEU A 40 -6.59 0.05 3.30
N ASP A 41 -7.64 -0.42 3.97
CA ASP A 41 -8.59 0.43 4.69
C ASP A 41 -7.89 1.32 5.74
N GLY A 42 -6.87 0.78 6.41
CA GLY A 42 -6.01 1.53 7.31
C GLY A 42 -5.25 2.66 6.60
N LEU A 43 -4.56 2.38 5.50
CA LEU A 43 -3.83 3.38 4.73
C LEU A 43 -4.74 4.53 4.28
N ARG A 44 -5.92 4.21 3.73
CA ARG A 44 -6.92 5.23 3.33
C ARG A 44 -7.38 6.08 4.51
N LYS A 45 -7.70 5.46 5.64
CA LYS A 45 -8.18 6.16 6.84
C LYS A 45 -7.13 7.14 7.38
N TYR A 46 -5.86 6.75 7.37
CA TYR A 46 -4.78 7.54 7.96
C TYR A 46 -4.30 8.66 7.04
N TYR A 47 -4.20 8.42 5.73
CA TYR A 47 -3.54 9.34 4.81
C TYR A 47 -4.48 10.22 3.97
N LYS A 48 -5.81 10.02 4.05
CA LYS A 48 -6.87 10.84 3.37
C LYS A 48 -6.61 11.00 1.88
N ASP A 49 -7.09 12.05 1.21
CA ASP A 49 -6.80 12.32 -0.21
C ASP A 49 -5.40 12.98 -0.36
N ASN A 50 -4.69 12.70 -1.47
CA ASN A 50 -3.31 13.11 -1.80
C ASN A 50 -2.15 12.24 -1.23
N TYR A 51 -2.29 10.91 -1.28
CA TYR A 51 -1.18 9.98 -1.02
C TYR A 51 -1.00 9.00 -2.17
N GLN A 52 0.20 8.43 -2.30
CA GLN A 52 0.53 7.36 -3.24
C GLN A 52 1.32 6.27 -2.51
N VAL A 53 0.90 5.01 -2.68
CA VAL A 53 1.44 3.78 -2.10
C VAL A 53 2.25 3.00 -3.13
N HIS A 54 3.56 2.98 -2.99
CA HIS A 54 4.44 2.08 -3.73
C HIS A 54 4.51 0.72 -3.05
N TRP A 55 4.04 -0.33 -3.72
CA TRP A 55 4.18 -1.71 -3.24
C TRP A 55 5.44 -2.33 -3.84
N ILE A 56 6.35 -2.78 -2.99
CA ILE A 56 7.56 -3.49 -3.41
C ILE A 56 7.38 -4.96 -3.05
N THR A 57 7.50 -5.83 -4.06
CA THR A 57 7.32 -7.27 -3.88
C THR A 57 8.48 -8.06 -4.49
N PRO A 58 8.85 -9.22 -3.91
CA PRO A 58 9.97 -10.03 -4.41
C PRO A 58 9.61 -10.88 -5.64
N THR A 59 8.33 -11.03 -6.00
CA THR A 59 7.92 -11.90 -7.12
C THR A 59 6.77 -11.31 -7.92
N GLN A 60 6.77 -11.60 -9.23
CA GLN A 60 5.68 -11.21 -10.12
C GLN A 60 4.33 -11.81 -9.70
N THR A 61 4.32 -13.03 -9.18
CA THR A 61 3.09 -13.68 -8.68
C THR A 61 2.47 -12.88 -7.54
N LEU A 62 3.29 -12.35 -6.62
CA LEU A 62 2.78 -11.52 -5.53
C LEU A 62 2.34 -10.15 -6.03
N SER A 63 3.08 -9.54 -6.96
CA SER A 63 2.68 -8.31 -7.66
C SER A 63 1.28 -8.45 -8.29
N ASN A 64 1.08 -9.48 -9.12
CA ASN A 64 -0.21 -9.75 -9.75
C ASN A 64 -1.31 -10.02 -8.73
N TRP A 65 -0.99 -10.70 -7.62
CA TRP A 65 -1.98 -10.95 -6.58
C TRP A 65 -2.42 -9.65 -5.89
N ILE A 66 -1.49 -8.76 -5.55
CA ILE A 66 -1.76 -7.45 -4.94
C ILE A 66 -2.60 -6.58 -5.87
N GLU A 67 -2.21 -6.48 -7.14
CA GLU A 67 -2.96 -5.75 -8.16
C GLU A 67 -4.41 -6.25 -8.25
N ASN A 68 -4.60 -7.57 -8.31
CA ASN A 68 -5.94 -8.16 -8.29
C ASN A 68 -6.73 -7.83 -7.01
N GLN A 69 -6.09 -7.79 -5.84
CA GLN A 69 -6.78 -7.38 -4.62
C GLN A 69 -7.23 -5.92 -4.74
N ILE A 70 -6.33 -5.01 -5.11
CA ILE A 70 -6.63 -3.57 -5.22
C ILE A 70 -7.77 -3.34 -6.22
N ASN A 71 -7.71 -3.98 -7.38
CA ASN A 71 -8.73 -3.87 -8.43
C ASN A 71 -10.11 -4.40 -7.98
N ASN A 72 -10.14 -5.52 -7.25
CA ASN A 72 -11.40 -6.09 -6.76
C ASN A 72 -12.09 -5.26 -5.67
N TYR A 73 -11.36 -4.38 -4.97
CA TYR A 73 -11.90 -3.59 -3.86
C TYR A 73 -12.26 -2.15 -4.25
N ALA A 74 -12.38 -1.85 -5.55
CA ALA A 74 -12.73 -0.52 -6.07
C ALA A 74 -11.82 0.63 -5.58
N TRP A 75 -10.55 0.33 -5.30
CA TRP A 75 -9.52 1.33 -4.98
C TRP A 75 -9.07 2.16 -6.21
N GLN A 76 -9.83 2.09 -7.30
CA GLN A 76 -9.50 2.67 -8.61
C GLN A 76 -9.58 4.20 -8.65
N GLU A 77 -10.15 4.85 -7.62
CA GLU A 77 -10.31 6.32 -7.59
C GLU A 77 -9.01 7.12 -7.44
N LEU A 78 -7.88 6.44 -7.42
CA LEU A 78 -6.66 7.00 -6.92
C LEU A 78 -5.51 6.35 -7.69
N ASP A 79 -4.85 7.14 -8.55
CA ASP A 79 -3.59 6.85 -9.28
C ASP A 79 -2.40 6.72 -8.30
N THR A 80 -2.65 5.96 -7.25
CA THR A 80 -2.03 6.02 -5.93
C THR A 80 -1.30 4.75 -5.63
N TYR A 81 -1.02 3.93 -6.63
CA TYR A 81 -0.10 2.85 -6.40
C TYR A 81 0.77 2.55 -7.60
N LYS A 82 2.01 2.17 -7.31
CA LYS A 82 2.93 1.56 -8.28
C LYS A 82 3.44 0.28 -7.66
N ILE A 83 3.46 -0.79 -8.43
CA ILE A 83 4.04 -2.05 -8.00
C ILE A 83 5.40 -2.20 -8.65
N TRP A 84 6.44 -2.29 -7.82
CA TRP A 84 7.80 -2.57 -8.29
C TRP A 84 8.11 -4.04 -8.03
N ASN A 85 8.53 -4.73 -9.08
CA ASN A 85 9.10 -6.07 -9.01
C ASN A 85 10.61 -5.95 -9.27
N THR A 86 11.43 -6.56 -8.41
CA THR A 86 12.90 -6.53 -8.50
C THR A 86 13.48 -7.72 -9.27
N GLN A 87 12.71 -8.32 -10.18
CA GLN A 87 13.16 -9.45 -11.01
C GLN A 87 14.36 -9.07 -11.89
#